data_AF-A0A8T3ZYK9-F1
#
_entry.id   AF-A0A8T3ZYK9-F1
#
_cell.length_a   1.000
_cell.length_b   1.000
_cell.length_c   1.000
_cell.angle_alpha   90.00
_cell.angle_beta   90.00
_cell.angle_gamma   90.00
#
_symmetry.space_group_name_H-M   'P 1'
#
loop_
_entity.id
_entity.type
_entity.pdbx_description
1 polymer ?
#
loop_
_entity_poly.entity_id
_entity_poly.type
_entity_poly.pdbx_seq_one_letter_code
_entity_poly.pdbx_strand_id
1 'polypeptide(L)'
;MGRSKGKHIRVLAKEVVGTLSSTLSGKYAENHGNLFKLGLFEMSKKEFNKLVGEVTVLMKKLRAPPRPKFKRIPVAAAPSRY
;
A
#
# COMPACT_ATOMS: atom_id res chain seq x y z
N MET A 1 12.30 11.00 10.21
CA MET A 1 11.94 9.71 10.85
C MET A 1 10.77 9.08 10.09
N GLY A 2 10.95 7.93 9.44
CA GLY A 2 9.90 7.30 8.61
C GLY A 2 8.81 6.62 9.44
N ARG A 3 7.53 6.78 9.06
CA ARG A 3 6.41 6.02 9.63
C ARG A 3 6.58 4.53 9.29
N SER A 4 7.25 3.78 10.15
CA SER A 4 7.33 2.33 10.04
C SER A 4 5.99 1.70 10.47
N LYS A 5 5.38 0.93 9.57
CA LYS A 5 4.25 0.06 9.90
C LYS A 5 4.82 -1.27 10.37
N GLY A 6 4.30 -1.80 11.49
CA GLY A 6 4.72 -3.09 12.03
C GLY A 6 4.53 -4.23 11.02
N LYS A 7 5.34 -5.28 11.12
CA LYS A 7 5.28 -6.44 10.21
C LYS A 7 3.89 -7.08 10.19
N HIS A 8 3.26 -7.22 11.36
CA HIS A 8 1.91 -7.77 11.51
C HIS A 8 0.87 -6.97 10.70
N ILE A 9 0.91 -5.63 10.75
CA ILE A 9 -0.02 -4.76 10.00
C ILE A 9 0.12 -4.98 8.49
N ARG A 10 1.34 -5.18 7.99
CA ARG A 10 1.56 -5.42 6.55
C ARG A 10 1.04 -6.78 6.11
N VAL A 11 1.17 -7.80 6.95
CA VAL A 11 0.65 -9.15 6.66
C VAL A 11 -0.88 -9.12 6.64
N LEU A 12 -1.49 -8.62 7.71
CA LEU A 12 -2.95 -8.43 7.79
C LEU A 12 -3.51 -7.59 6.64
N ALA A 13 -2.84 -6.48 6.29
CA ALA A 13 -3.29 -5.65 5.17
C ALA A 13 -3.28 -6.39 3.83
N LYS A 14 -2.32 -7.29 3.61
CA LYS A 14 -2.26 -8.11 2.38
C LYS A 14 -3.36 -9.15 2.37
N GLU A 15 -3.61 -9.81 3.50
CA GLU A 15 -4.69 -10.79 3.63
C GLU A 15 -6.05 -10.14 3.37
N VAL A 16 -6.33 -9.00 4.03
CA VAL A 16 -7.55 -8.22 3.84
C VAL A 16 -7.73 -7.78 2.37
N VAL A 17 -6.66 -7.29 1.74
CA VAL A 17 -6.70 -6.90 0.32
C VAL A 17 -6.92 -8.11 -0.59
N GLY A 18 -6.38 -9.27 -0.25
CA GLY A 18 -6.55 -10.51 -1.02
C GLY A 18 -7.96 -11.10 -0.90
N THR A 19 -8.58 -11.02 0.27
CA THR A 19 -9.93 -11.57 0.50
C THR A 19 -11.04 -10.63 0.07
N LEU A 20 -10.85 -9.32 0.25
CA LEU A 20 -11.88 -8.30 0.05
C LEU A 20 -11.53 -7.32 -1.07
N SER A 21 -10.75 -7.75 -2.07
CA SER A 21 -10.28 -6.90 -3.17
C SER A 21 -11.42 -6.16 -3.88
N SER A 22 -12.58 -6.81 -4.00
CA SER A 22 -13.74 -6.35 -4.75
C SER A 22 -14.57 -5.29 -3.99
N THR A 23 -14.51 -5.26 -2.66
CA THR A 23 -15.29 -4.34 -1.81
C THR A 23 -14.48 -3.14 -1.32
N LEU A 24 -13.16 -3.19 -1.48
CA LEU A 24 -12.25 -2.15 -1.02
C LEU A 24 -12.01 -1.09 -2.10
N SER A 25 -11.80 0.13 -1.63
CA SER A 25 -11.68 1.34 -2.44
C SER A 25 -10.30 1.98 -2.32
N GLY A 26 -10.00 2.92 -3.23
CA GLY A 26 -8.83 3.80 -3.11
C GLY A 26 -9.01 4.90 -2.05
N LYS A 27 -10.19 5.02 -1.44
CA LYS A 27 -10.54 6.05 -0.45
C LYS A 27 -10.47 5.51 0.98
N TYR A 28 -9.86 6.30 1.86
CA TYR A 28 -9.65 5.92 3.27
C TYR A 28 -10.97 5.75 4.04
N ALA A 29 -11.92 6.68 3.90
CA ALA A 29 -13.17 6.66 4.66
C ALA A 29 -14.03 5.43 4.35
N GLU A 30 -14.12 5.06 3.07
CA GLU A 30 -14.84 3.86 2.61
C GLU A 30 -14.19 2.59 3.19
N ASN A 31 -12.86 2.48 3.11
CA ASN A 31 -12.13 1.35 3.70
C ASN A 31 -12.24 1.29 5.22
N HIS A 32 -12.24 2.45 5.90
CA HIS A 32 -12.40 2.53 7.34
C HIS A 32 -13.77 1.96 7.77
N GLY A 33 -14.85 2.37 7.09
CA GLY A 33 -16.19 1.84 7.37
C GLY A 33 -16.30 0.35 7.08
N ASN A 34 -15.74 -0.12 5.95
CA ASN A 34 -15.75 -1.53 5.59
C ASN A 34 -14.95 -2.38 6.58
N LEU A 35 -13.75 -1.94 6.96
CA LEU A 35 -12.91 -2.63 7.94
C LEU A 35 -13.49 -2.59 9.36
N PHE A 36 -14.23 -1.55 9.70
CA PHE A 36 -14.90 -1.45 10.99
C PHE A 36 -16.05 -2.45 11.09
N LYS A 37 -16.81 -2.64 10.00
CA LYS A 37 -17.89 -3.63 9.92
C LYS A 37 -17.40 -5.08 10.00
N LEU A 38 -16.13 -5.36 9.66
CA LEU A 38 -15.53 -6.69 9.78
C LEU A 38 -15.20 -7.09 11.22
N GLY A 39 -15.43 -6.19 12.18
CA GLY A 39 -15.36 -6.53 13.60
C GLY A 39 -13.95 -6.78 14.12
N LEU A 40 -12.95 -6.05 13.61
CA LEU A 40 -11.57 -6.04 14.14
C LEU A 40 -11.48 -5.30 15.51
N PHE A 41 -12.37 -5.63 16.44
CA PHE A 41 -12.56 -4.94 17.72
C PHE A 41 -11.43 -5.17 18.72
N GLU A 42 -10.59 -6.20 18.52
CA GLU A 42 -9.43 -6.45 19.38
C GLU A 42 -8.27 -5.48 19.15
N MET A 43 -8.27 -4.74 18.04
CA MET A 43 -7.18 -3.82 17.71
C MET A 43 -7.34 -2.46 18.39
N SER A 44 -6.23 -1.89 18.85
CA SER A 44 -6.20 -0.49 19.26
C SER A 44 -6.61 0.43 18.10
N LYS A 45 -7.37 1.50 18.37
CA LYS A 45 -7.75 2.53 17.39
C LYS A 45 -6.57 3.02 16.54
N LYS A 46 -5.38 3.12 17.15
CA LYS A 46 -4.15 3.54 16.47
C LYS A 46 -3.65 2.50 15.46
N GLU A 47 -3.74 1.23 15.80
CA GLU A 47 -3.32 0.13 14.93
C GLU A 47 -4.34 -0.10 13.81
N PHE A 48 -5.63 0.04 14.13
CA PHE A 48 -6.70 -0.02 13.14
C PHE A 48 -6.50 1.05 12.05
N ASN A 49 -6.25 2.31 12.45
CA ASN A 49 -5.95 3.38 11.50
C ASN A 49 -4.70 3.11 10.63
N LYS A 50 -3.67 2.49 11.21
CA LYS A 50 -2.47 2.09 10.45
C LYS A 50 -2.79 1.00 9.42
N LEU A 51 -3.64 0.03 9.78
CA LEU A 51 -4.12 -1.03 8.91
C LEU A 51 -4.92 -0.47 7.73
N VAL A 52 -5.95 0.34 8.01
CA VAL A 52 -6.76 1.02 6.98
C VAL A 52 -5.89 1.82 6.03
N GLY A 53 -4.89 2.54 6.57
CA GLY A 53 -3.94 3.29 5.76
C GLY A 53 -3.06 2.40 4.88
N GLU A 54 -2.68 1.20 5.32
CA GLU A 54 -1.91 0.25 4.50
C GLU A 54 -2.76 -0.39 3.41
N VAL A 55 -3.98 -0.82 3.75
CA VAL A 55 -4.97 -1.34 2.78
C VAL A 55 -5.22 -0.31 1.67
N THR A 56 -5.41 0.95 2.03
CA THR A 56 -5.63 2.03 1.06
C THR A 56 -4.42 2.25 0.15
N VAL A 57 -3.20 2.15 0.68
CA VAL A 57 -1.96 2.26 -0.12
C VAL A 57 -1.83 1.08 -1.07
N LEU A 58 -2.09 -0.14 -0.61
CA LEU A 58 -2.07 -1.34 -1.45
C LEU A 58 -3.12 -1.25 -2.57
N MET A 59 -4.33 -0.81 -2.26
CA MET A 59 -5.38 -0.59 -3.26
C MET A 59 -5.00 0.44 -4.31
N LYS A 60 -4.41 1.57 -3.88
CA LYS A 60 -3.89 2.57 -4.82
C LYS A 60 -2.77 2.02 -5.70
N LYS A 61 -1.91 1.15 -5.17
CA LYS A 61 -0.85 0.49 -5.94
C LYS A 61 -1.41 -0.51 -6.95
N LEU A 62 -2.46 -1.24 -6.60
CA LEU A 62 -3.11 -2.20 -7.51
C LEU A 62 -3.86 -1.49 -8.65
N ARG A 63 -4.48 -0.35 -8.38
CA ARG A 63 -5.19 0.45 -9.39
C ARG A 63 -4.26 1.32 -10.24
N ALA A 64 -3.10 1.71 -9.71
CA ALA A 64 -2.15 2.49 -10.47
C ALA A 64 -1.59 1.63 -11.61
N PRO A 65 -1.47 2.17 -12.84
CA PRO A 65 -0.76 1.47 -13.91
C PRO A 65 0.66 1.14 -13.43
N PRO A 66 1.25 0.00 -13.86
CA PRO A 66 2.61 -0.34 -13.50
C PRO A 66 3.51 0.82 -13.89
N ARG A 67 4.16 1.45 -12.89
CA ARG A 67 5.08 2.56 -13.16
C ARG A 67 6.12 2.04 -14.15
N PRO A 68 6.30 2.69 -15.32
CA PRO A 68 7.35 2.29 -16.23
C PRO A 68 8.66 2.34 -15.44
N LYS A 69 9.34 1.19 -15.33
CA LYS A 69 10.71 1.18 -14.84
C LYS A 69 11.49 1.95 -15.89
N PHE A 70 11.83 3.21 -15.61
CA PHE A 70 12.80 3.93 -16.42
C PHE A 70 14.07 3.08 -16.42
N LYS A 71 14.26 2.28 -17.48
CA LYS A 71 15.54 1.64 -17.77
C LYS A 71 16.49 2.81 -17.93
N ARG A 72 17.41 2.98 -16.98
CA ARG A 72 18.53 3.90 -17.16
C ARG A 72 19.24 3.43 -18.42
N ILE A 73 19.06 4.16 -19.52
CA ILE A 73 19.86 3.96 -20.70
C ILE A 73 21.29 4.24 -20.22
N PRO A 74 22.23 3.28 -20.32
CA PRO A 74 23.61 3.59 -20.01
C PRO A 74 24.01 4.70 -20.98
N VAL A 75 24.31 5.89 -20.45
CA VAL A 75 24.98 6.94 -21.22
C VAL A 75 26.29 6.31 -21.64
N ALA A 76 26.38 5.90 -22.90
CA ALA A 76 27.63 5.41 -23.48
C ALA A 76 28.67 6.47 -23.16
N ALA A 77 29.71 6.08 -22.42
CA ALA A 77 30.82 6.94 -22.07
C ALA A 77 31.27 7.64 -23.35
N ALA A 78 31.09 8.97 -23.40
CA ALA A 78 31.59 9.76 -24.51
C ALA A 78 33.08 9.43 -24.66
N PRO A 79 33.59 9.18 -25.89
CA PRO A 79 35.01 8.93 -26.05
C PRO A 79 35.75 10.17 -25.56
N SER A 80 36.57 9.97 -24.53
CA SER A 80 37.51 10.96 -24.00
C SER A 80 38.33 11.47 -25.18
N ARG A 81 38.06 12.71 -25.60
CA ARG A 81 38.91 13.39 -26.59
C ARG A 81 40.21 13.78 -25.88
N TYR A 82 41.31 13.33 -26.46
CA TYR A 82 42.67 13.80 -26.20
C TYR A 82 42.78 15.31 -26.33
#